data_AF-A0A1X7M9F5-F1
#
_entry.id   AF-A0A1X7M9F5-F1
#
_cell.length_a   1.000
_cell.length_b   1.000
_cell.length_c   1.000
_cell.angle_alpha   90.00
_cell.angle_beta   90.00
_cell.angle_gamma   90.00
#
_symmetry.space_group_name_H-M   'P 1'
#
loop_
_entity.id
_entity.type
_entity.pdbx_description
1 polymer ?
#
loop_
_entity_poly.entity_id
_entity_poly.type
_entity_poly.pdbx_seq_one_letter_code
_entity_poly.pdbx_strand_id
1 'polypeptide(L)'
;MDIKSLFKRLVGRGEDTAEPVQSSDYPMLYLDHQGHPSTGLDVQKVYLCLKAAEDGDLVQQSDLFTDMEERDGHLFAELSKRKRALLTLPFAVKPPKEATEAEIKLAAEAEGWIRNLPGFSEMLMDMLDAIGHGFSCIEIEWGQRGGLWMPVAFHKRPARAFTVAMTNHDDIRLNTGTSADGEPLWETGWIVHRHRAKSG
;
A
#
# COMPACT_ATOMS: atom_id res chain seq x y z
N MET A 1 -7.07 -34.86 3.26
CA MET A 1 -6.54 -34.26 2.01
C MET A 1 -5.65 -33.09 2.45
N ASP A 2 -4.37 -33.06 2.06
CA ASP A 2 -3.42 -32.04 2.51
C ASP A 2 -3.74 -30.68 1.85
N ILE A 3 -3.79 -29.61 2.66
CA ILE A 3 -4.08 -28.22 2.27
C ILE A 3 -3.13 -27.77 1.15
N LYS A 4 -1.85 -28.19 1.18
CA LYS A 4 -0.89 -27.90 0.12
C LYS A 4 -1.30 -28.51 -1.23
N SER A 5 -1.87 -29.72 -1.21
CA SER A 5 -2.36 -30.39 -2.42
C SER A 5 -3.66 -29.76 -2.94
N LEU A 6 -4.52 -29.27 -2.03
CA LEU A 6 -5.75 -28.57 -2.39
C LEU A 6 -5.44 -27.22 -3.05
N PHE A 7 -4.51 -26.45 -2.47
CA PHE A 7 -4.03 -25.18 -3.03
C PHE A 7 -3.39 -25.39 -4.41
N LYS A 8 -2.48 -26.36 -4.56
CA LYS A 8 -1.85 -26.66 -5.85
C LYS A 8 -2.87 -27.07 -6.94
N ARG A 9 -3.97 -27.73 -6.54
CA ARG A 9 -5.03 -28.17 -7.45
C ARG A 9 -5.99 -27.03 -7.84
N LEU A 10 -6.23 -26.08 -6.94
CA LEU A 10 -6.98 -24.84 -7.21
C LEU A 10 -6.18 -23.88 -8.11
N VAL A 11 -4.87 -23.76 -7.86
CA VAL A 11 -3.98 -22.83 -8.58
C VAL A 11 -3.56 -23.33 -9.97
N GLY A 12 -3.48 -24.65 -10.20
CA GLY A 12 -2.88 -25.19 -11.43
C GLY A 12 -3.80 -25.32 -12.66
N ARG A 13 -5.03 -24.78 -12.66
CA ARG A 13 -6.05 -25.19 -13.66
C ARG A 13 -7.00 -24.12 -14.21
N GLY A 14 -6.89 -22.85 -13.81
CA GLY A 14 -7.70 -21.75 -14.36
C GLY A 14 -6.87 -20.83 -15.25
N GLU A 15 -7.48 -20.26 -16.29
CA GLU A 15 -6.94 -19.06 -16.93
C GLU A 15 -6.90 -17.95 -15.86
N ASP A 16 -5.73 -17.41 -15.57
CA ASP A 16 -5.58 -16.28 -14.64
C ASP A 16 -6.22 -15.05 -15.32
N THR A 17 -7.48 -14.76 -15.00
CA THR A 17 -8.14 -13.52 -15.40
C THR A 17 -7.80 -12.45 -14.36
N ALA A 18 -7.09 -11.40 -14.77
CA ALA A 18 -6.84 -10.22 -13.96
C ALA A 18 -7.86 -9.13 -14.28
N GLU A 19 -8.46 -8.55 -13.24
CA GLU A 19 -9.31 -7.37 -13.36
C GLU A 19 -8.47 -6.10 -13.49
N PRO A 20 -8.96 -5.07 -14.19
CA PRO A 20 -8.26 -3.80 -14.29
C PRO A 20 -8.12 -3.14 -12.90
N VAL A 21 -7.02 -2.42 -12.74
CA VAL A 21 -6.73 -1.64 -11.52
C VAL A 21 -7.08 -0.17 -11.77
N GLN A 22 -7.51 0.57 -10.73
CA GLN A 22 -7.98 1.96 -10.86
C GLN A 22 -6.95 2.88 -11.52
N SER A 23 -5.69 2.75 -11.12
CA SER A 23 -4.60 3.56 -11.65
C SER A 23 -4.32 3.34 -13.13
N SER A 24 -4.80 2.24 -13.73
CA SER A 24 -4.63 1.97 -15.17
C SER A 24 -5.35 2.99 -16.05
N ASP A 25 -6.40 3.63 -15.53
CA ASP A 25 -7.12 4.73 -16.19
C ASP A 25 -6.31 6.04 -16.19
N TYR A 26 -5.24 6.11 -15.40
CA TYR A 26 -4.42 7.31 -15.20
C TYR A 26 -2.94 7.08 -15.50
N PRO A 27 -2.55 6.90 -16.78
CA PRO A 27 -1.15 6.69 -17.18
C PRO A 27 -0.19 7.78 -16.65
N MET A 28 -0.69 9.01 -16.46
CA MET A 28 0.09 10.14 -15.96
C MET A 28 0.66 9.90 -14.55
N LEU A 29 -0.01 9.09 -13.71
CA LEU A 29 0.52 8.70 -12.40
C LEU A 29 1.84 7.92 -12.51
N TYR A 30 2.11 7.30 -13.66
CA TYR A 30 3.32 6.55 -13.95
C TYR A 30 4.38 7.35 -14.73
N LEU A 31 3.93 8.32 -15.50
CA LEU A 31 4.79 9.17 -16.33
C LEU A 31 5.37 10.35 -15.55
N ASP A 32 4.73 10.73 -14.45
CA ASP A 32 5.25 11.78 -13.59
C ASP A 32 6.53 11.28 -12.89
N HIS A 33 7.64 11.99 -13.11
CA HIS A 33 8.95 11.65 -12.56
C HIS A 33 9.14 12.31 -11.20
N GLN A 34 9.60 11.52 -10.22
CA GLN A 34 9.94 12.02 -8.89
C GLN A 34 10.93 13.18 -9.00
N GLY A 35 10.61 14.30 -8.33
CA GLY A 35 11.54 15.41 -8.19
C GLY A 35 12.67 15.08 -7.20
N HIS A 36 13.67 15.97 -7.12
CA HIS A 36 14.73 15.89 -6.10
C HIS A 36 14.81 17.18 -5.26
N PRO A 37 13.79 17.47 -4.43
CA PRO A 37 13.71 18.75 -3.70
C PRO A 37 14.84 18.96 -2.70
N SER A 38 15.55 17.90 -2.28
CA SER A 38 16.71 18.02 -1.38
C SER A 38 17.91 18.70 -2.05
N THR A 39 17.97 18.75 -3.38
CA THR A 39 19.08 19.39 -4.09
C THR A 39 19.01 20.92 -3.91
N GLY A 40 20.00 21.46 -3.21
CA GLY A 40 20.03 22.87 -2.84
C GLY A 40 18.90 23.23 -1.89
N LEU A 41 18.55 22.33 -0.96
CA LEU A 41 17.52 22.55 0.05
C LEU A 41 17.89 23.75 0.92
N ASP A 42 16.92 24.65 1.12
CA ASP A 42 17.00 25.75 2.05
C ASP A 42 15.71 25.85 2.87
N VAL A 43 15.71 26.71 3.88
CA VAL A 43 14.56 26.88 4.79
C VAL A 43 13.29 27.31 4.03
N GLN A 44 13.42 28.10 2.96
CA GLN A 44 12.28 28.57 2.18
C GLN A 44 11.67 27.44 1.36
N LYS A 45 12.48 26.59 0.74
CA LYS A 45 12.00 25.41 0.00
C LYS A 45 11.28 24.43 0.92
N VAL A 46 11.83 24.15 2.10
CA VAL A 46 11.16 23.30 3.09
C VAL A 46 9.81 23.90 3.49
N TYR A 47 9.77 25.20 3.79
CA TYR A 47 8.54 25.90 4.11
C TYR A 47 7.49 25.77 2.99
N LEU A 48 7.88 25.98 1.73
CA LEU A 48 6.97 25.86 0.59
C LEU A 48 6.45 24.43 0.41
N CYS A 49 7.30 23.41 0.53
CA CYS A 49 6.85 22.01 0.45
C CYS A 49 5.84 21.67 1.54
N LEU A 50 6.07 22.13 2.78
CA LEU A 50 5.16 21.88 3.90
C LEU A 50 3.87 22.69 3.77
N LYS A 51 3.94 23.95 3.33
CA LYS A 51 2.77 24.80 3.13
C LYS A 51 1.85 24.25 2.04
N ALA A 52 2.42 23.76 0.93
CA ALA A 52 1.64 23.10 -0.13
C ALA A 52 0.92 21.85 0.40
N ALA A 53 1.60 21.05 1.22
CA ALA A 53 1.00 19.86 1.83
C ALA A 53 -0.12 20.18 2.82
N GLU A 54 -0.03 21.29 3.57
CA GLU A 54 -1.13 21.79 4.39
C GLU A 54 -2.38 22.15 3.57
N ASP A 55 -2.19 22.56 2.32
CA ASP A 55 -3.26 22.95 1.40
C ASP A 55 -3.74 21.76 0.53
N GLY A 56 -3.24 20.53 0.79
CA GLY A 56 -3.64 19.28 0.13
C GLY A 56 -2.73 18.80 -1.01
N ASP A 57 -1.74 19.60 -1.43
CA ASP A 57 -0.76 19.20 -2.43
C ASP A 57 0.44 18.50 -1.78
N LEU A 58 0.41 17.17 -1.82
CA LEU A 58 1.39 16.31 -1.18
C LEU A 58 2.61 16.00 -2.07
N VAL A 59 2.62 16.40 -3.35
CA VAL A 59 3.62 15.94 -4.33
C VAL A 59 5.03 16.32 -3.88
N GLN A 60 5.25 17.61 -3.60
CA GLN A 60 6.58 18.13 -3.26
C GLN A 60 7.07 17.65 -1.88
N GLN A 61 6.16 17.46 -0.93
CA GLN A 61 6.49 16.88 0.37
C GLN A 61 6.87 15.41 0.23
N SER A 62 6.09 14.64 -0.53
CA SER A 62 6.39 13.23 -0.81
C SER A 62 7.75 13.09 -1.47
N ASP A 63 8.01 13.84 -2.54
CA ASP A 63 9.29 13.77 -3.26
C ASP A 63 10.47 14.15 -2.36
N LEU A 64 10.30 15.16 -1.49
CA LEU A 64 11.31 15.53 -0.50
C LEU A 64 11.61 14.37 0.46
N PHE A 65 10.60 13.69 0.99
CA PHE A 65 10.80 12.57 1.93
C PHE A 65 11.48 11.37 1.27
N THR A 66 11.08 11.03 0.05
CA THR A 66 11.74 9.95 -0.70
C THR A 66 13.21 10.31 -1.01
N ASP A 67 13.45 11.52 -1.49
CA ASP A 67 14.81 12.01 -1.81
C ASP A 67 15.71 12.09 -0.55
N MET A 68 15.13 12.40 0.62
CA MET A 68 15.84 12.33 1.91
C MET A 68 16.19 10.88 2.29
N GLU A 69 15.26 9.93 2.16
CA GLU A 69 15.52 8.51 2.46
C GLU A 69 16.59 7.92 1.53
N GLU A 70 16.61 8.29 0.24
CA GLU A 70 17.60 7.81 -0.72
C GLU A 70 19.01 8.36 -0.49
N ARG A 71 19.12 9.61 -0.01
CA ARG A 71 20.41 10.32 0.10
C ARG A 71 21.04 10.24 1.49
N ASP A 72 20.23 10.10 2.54
CA ASP A 72 20.71 9.98 3.92
C ASP A 72 20.81 8.51 4.32
N GLY A 73 22.04 7.98 4.31
CA GLY A 73 22.31 6.59 4.67
C GLY A 73 21.95 6.24 6.13
N HIS A 74 21.92 7.22 7.04
CA HIS A 74 21.49 6.98 8.41
C HIS A 74 19.96 6.86 8.48
N LEU A 75 19.24 7.78 7.84
CA LEU A 75 17.78 7.72 7.73
C LEU A 75 17.33 6.41 7.08
N PHE A 76 17.94 6.04 5.95
CA PHE A 76 17.70 4.76 5.28
C PHE A 76 17.89 3.57 6.21
N ALA A 77 18.99 3.55 6.98
CA ALA A 77 19.29 2.45 7.89
C ALA A 77 18.25 2.34 9.02
N GLU A 78 17.83 3.46 9.61
CA GLU A 78 16.83 3.47 10.68
C GLU A 78 15.43 3.08 10.19
N LEU A 79 14.99 3.59 9.04
CA LEU A 79 13.72 3.20 8.42
C LEU A 79 13.74 1.72 8.02
N SER A 80 14.82 1.24 7.41
CA SER A 80 14.98 -0.17 7.03
C SER A 80 14.89 -1.12 8.22
N LYS A 81 15.46 -0.77 9.38
CA LYS A 81 15.33 -1.58 10.61
C LYS A 81 13.88 -1.69 11.06
N ARG A 82 13.14 -0.58 11.04
CA ARG A 82 11.71 -0.56 11.41
C ARG A 82 10.87 -1.39 10.45
N LYS A 83 11.10 -1.25 9.14
CA LYS A 83 10.40 -2.02 8.10
C LYS A 83 10.62 -3.54 8.31
N ARG A 84 11.89 -3.95 8.43
CA ARG A 84 12.26 -5.38 8.57
C ARG A 84 11.86 -6.01 9.90
N ALA A 85 11.68 -5.23 10.97
CA ALA A 85 11.24 -5.78 12.25
C ALA A 85 9.89 -6.51 12.12
N LEU A 86 8.99 -6.01 11.24
CA LEU A 86 7.68 -6.61 11.03
C LEU A 86 7.77 -8.03 10.43
N LEU A 87 8.75 -8.28 9.54
CA LEU A 87 8.92 -9.59 8.89
C LEU A 87 9.28 -10.71 9.87
N THR A 88 9.72 -10.37 11.09
CA THR A 88 10.06 -11.34 12.12
C THR A 88 8.87 -11.77 12.98
N LEU A 89 7.74 -11.08 12.87
CA LEU A 89 6.58 -11.34 13.70
C LEU A 89 5.75 -12.50 13.15
N PRO A 90 5.42 -13.51 13.96
CA PRO A 90 4.49 -14.54 13.55
C PRO A 90 3.08 -13.95 13.47
N PHE A 91 2.34 -14.31 12.42
CA PHE A 91 0.92 -14.03 12.30
C PHE A 91 0.11 -15.34 12.26
N ALA A 92 -1.17 -15.27 12.60
CA ALA A 92 -2.13 -16.36 12.48
C ALA A 92 -3.53 -15.79 12.21
N VAL A 93 -4.35 -16.52 11.44
CA VAL A 93 -5.77 -16.18 11.24
C VAL A 93 -6.57 -16.92 12.30
N LYS A 94 -7.17 -16.17 13.22
CA LYS A 94 -7.95 -16.76 14.32
C LYS A 94 -9.44 -16.73 13.97
N PRO A 95 -10.17 -17.85 14.17
CA PRO A 95 -11.62 -17.83 14.05
C PRO A 95 -12.24 -16.92 15.14
N PRO A 96 -13.49 -16.48 14.96
CA PRO A 96 -14.20 -15.70 15.97
C PRO A 96 -14.35 -16.46 17.29
N LYS A 97 -14.68 -15.73 18.37
CA LYS A 97 -15.04 -16.38 19.65
C LYS A 97 -16.33 -17.18 19.41
N GLU A 98 -16.39 -18.41 19.96
CA GLU A 98 -17.53 -19.32 19.80
C GLU A 98 -17.78 -19.76 18.35
N ALA A 99 -16.71 -19.92 17.58
CA ALA A 99 -16.78 -20.34 16.19
C ALA A 99 -17.41 -21.72 16.00
N THR A 100 -18.27 -21.80 14.99
CA THR A 100 -18.76 -23.05 14.42
C THR A 100 -17.62 -23.86 13.79
N GLU A 101 -17.81 -25.17 13.61
CA GLU A 101 -16.83 -26.01 12.91
C GLU A 101 -16.51 -25.48 11.50
N ALA A 102 -17.49 -24.89 10.83
CA ALA A 102 -17.33 -24.28 9.51
C ALA A 102 -16.39 -23.07 9.55
N GLU A 103 -16.54 -22.19 10.54
CA GLU A 103 -15.68 -21.00 10.71
C GLU A 103 -14.24 -21.38 11.10
N ILE A 104 -14.07 -22.40 11.94
CA ILE A 104 -12.75 -22.94 12.30
C ILE A 104 -12.04 -23.45 11.04
N LYS A 105 -12.77 -24.20 10.19
CA LYS A 105 -12.24 -24.71 8.93
C LYS A 105 -11.89 -23.57 7.96
N LEU A 106 -12.77 -22.59 7.82
CA LEU A 106 -12.54 -21.42 6.97
C LEU A 106 -11.33 -20.60 7.40
N ALA A 107 -11.14 -20.39 8.71
CA ALA A 107 -9.96 -19.67 9.22
C ALA A 107 -8.65 -20.40 8.87
N ALA A 108 -8.62 -21.73 8.98
CA ALA A 108 -7.46 -22.53 8.60
C ALA A 108 -7.18 -22.49 7.08
N GLU A 109 -8.24 -22.51 6.26
CA GLU A 109 -8.12 -22.35 4.80
C GLU A 109 -7.61 -20.96 4.42
N ALA A 110 -8.18 -19.91 5.02
CA ALA A 110 -7.79 -18.51 4.80
C ALA A 110 -6.35 -18.23 5.22
N GLU A 111 -5.89 -18.81 6.33
CA GLU A 111 -4.47 -18.72 6.72
C GLU A 111 -3.58 -19.37 5.65
N GLY A 112 -3.97 -20.54 5.14
CA GLY A 112 -3.30 -21.20 4.04
C GLY A 112 -3.24 -20.32 2.78
N TRP A 113 -4.33 -19.64 2.43
CA TRP A 113 -4.37 -18.71 1.31
C TRP A 113 -3.40 -17.54 1.51
N ILE A 114 -3.50 -16.82 2.63
CA ILE A 114 -2.67 -15.64 2.92
C ILE A 114 -1.19 -15.99 2.91
N ARG A 115 -0.80 -17.11 3.52
CA ARG A 115 0.60 -17.57 3.55
C ARG A 115 1.17 -17.90 2.18
N ASN A 116 0.32 -18.23 1.21
CA ASN A 116 0.73 -18.56 -0.15
C ASN A 116 0.40 -17.45 -1.16
N LEU A 117 -0.04 -16.27 -0.70
CA LEU A 117 -0.25 -15.12 -1.59
C LEU A 117 1.11 -14.62 -2.11
N PRO A 118 1.28 -14.49 -3.44
CA PRO A 118 2.47 -13.88 -4.02
C PRO A 118 2.64 -12.44 -3.53
N GLY A 119 3.86 -12.05 -3.17
CA GLY A 119 4.17 -10.67 -2.79
C GLY A 119 3.64 -10.23 -1.42
N PHE A 120 3.12 -11.14 -0.58
CA PHE A 120 2.53 -10.76 0.71
C PHE A 120 3.55 -10.11 1.67
N SER A 121 4.77 -10.64 1.74
CA SER A 121 5.82 -10.11 2.62
C SER A 121 6.31 -8.74 2.15
N GLU A 122 6.43 -8.57 0.83
CA GLU A 122 6.79 -7.33 0.16
C GLU A 122 5.70 -6.27 0.38
N MET A 123 4.43 -6.64 0.19
CA MET A 123 3.27 -5.78 0.48
C MET A 123 3.27 -5.29 1.94
N LEU A 124 3.57 -6.17 2.91
CA LEU A 124 3.69 -5.76 4.32
C LEU A 124 4.82 -4.76 4.55
N MET A 125 5.95 -4.90 3.85
CA MET A 125 7.06 -3.96 3.89
C MET A 125 6.69 -2.62 3.25
N ASP A 126 6.03 -2.66 2.09
CA ASP A 126 5.58 -1.49 1.34
C ASP A 126 4.55 -0.67 2.13
N MET A 127 3.68 -1.33 2.90
CA MET A 127 2.77 -0.64 3.83
C MET A 127 3.53 0.20 4.87
N LEU A 128 4.79 -0.13 5.19
CA LEU A 128 5.58 0.60 6.19
C LEU A 128 6.32 1.82 5.62
N ASP A 129 6.23 2.10 4.31
CA ASP A 129 6.58 3.43 3.76
C ASP A 129 5.74 4.54 4.42
N ALA A 130 4.57 4.19 4.97
CA ALA A 130 3.75 5.07 5.78
C ALA A 130 4.48 5.67 6.98
N ILE A 131 5.55 5.04 7.48
CA ILE A 131 6.36 5.60 8.58
C ILE A 131 6.99 6.94 8.18
N GLY A 132 7.45 7.07 6.94
CA GLY A 132 8.04 8.31 6.42
C GLY A 132 6.98 9.28 5.91
N HIS A 133 6.00 8.79 5.15
CA HIS A 133 5.03 9.63 4.44
C HIS A 133 3.72 9.88 5.22
N GLY A 134 3.51 9.25 6.36
CA GLY A 134 2.24 9.27 7.09
C GLY A 134 1.19 8.30 6.53
N PHE A 135 1.32 7.88 5.27
CA PHE A 135 0.48 6.85 4.66
C PHE A 135 1.23 6.05 3.58
N SER A 136 0.70 4.87 3.25
CA SER A 136 1.13 4.05 2.11
C SER A 136 -0.10 3.38 1.49
N CYS A 137 -0.17 3.38 0.17
CA CYS A 137 -1.28 2.83 -0.60
C CYS A 137 -0.77 1.74 -1.53
N ILE A 138 -1.34 0.55 -1.37
CA ILE A 138 -1.03 -0.62 -2.19
C ILE A 138 -2.28 -0.97 -2.99
N GLU A 139 -2.16 -0.95 -4.30
CA GLU A 139 -3.25 -1.34 -5.19
C GLU A 139 -3.29 -2.85 -5.33
N ILE A 140 -4.48 -3.42 -5.19
CA ILE A 140 -4.71 -4.85 -5.33
C ILE A 140 -5.12 -5.14 -6.77
N GLU A 141 -4.36 -5.98 -7.44
CA GLU A 141 -4.81 -6.60 -8.69
C GLU A 141 -5.55 -7.87 -8.35
N TRP A 142 -6.85 -7.88 -8.61
CA TRP A 142 -7.72 -9.03 -8.34
C TRP A 142 -7.74 -9.98 -9.52
N GLY A 143 -7.84 -11.27 -9.22
CA GLY A 143 -8.10 -12.27 -10.25
C GLY A 143 -8.76 -13.52 -9.68
N GLN A 144 -9.11 -14.45 -10.57
CA GLN A 144 -9.69 -15.73 -10.18
C GLN A 144 -8.65 -16.84 -10.22
N ARG A 145 -8.51 -17.56 -9.10
CA ARG A 145 -7.68 -18.77 -9.00
C ARG A 145 -8.52 -19.93 -8.49
N GLY A 146 -8.76 -20.92 -9.35
CA GLY A 146 -9.56 -22.08 -9.00
C GLY A 146 -11.01 -21.75 -8.63
N GLY A 147 -11.57 -20.68 -9.21
CA GLY A 147 -12.92 -20.20 -8.90
C GLY A 147 -13.03 -19.36 -7.61
N LEU A 148 -11.90 -19.08 -6.94
CA LEU A 148 -11.83 -18.15 -5.82
C LEU A 148 -11.25 -16.81 -6.29
N TRP A 149 -11.86 -15.72 -5.83
CA TRP A 149 -11.31 -14.37 -6.00
C TRP A 149 -10.18 -14.13 -5.01
N MET A 150 -9.00 -13.81 -5.53
CA MET A 150 -7.79 -13.62 -4.73
C MET A 150 -6.92 -12.51 -5.33
N PRO A 151 -6.13 -11.80 -4.51
CA PRO A 151 -5.07 -10.93 -5.03
C PRO A 151 -4.09 -11.76 -5.86
N VAL A 152 -3.87 -11.35 -7.11
CA VAL A 152 -2.86 -11.94 -7.98
C VAL A 152 -1.54 -11.18 -7.92
N ALA A 153 -1.60 -9.87 -7.65
CA ALA A 153 -0.46 -8.98 -7.42
C ALA A 153 -0.82 -7.83 -6.48
N PHE A 154 0.22 -7.24 -5.88
CA PHE A 154 0.13 -6.05 -5.04
C PHE A 154 1.06 -4.99 -5.62
N HIS A 155 0.53 -3.80 -5.92
CA HIS A 155 1.27 -2.73 -6.55
C HIS A 155 1.42 -1.56 -5.59
N LYS A 156 2.62 -1.38 -5.04
CA LYS A 156 2.94 -0.18 -4.28
C LYS A 156 2.93 1.04 -5.20
N ARG A 157 2.13 2.04 -4.85
CA ARG A 157 2.12 3.33 -5.55
C ARG A 157 2.88 4.39 -4.75
N PRO A 158 3.64 5.29 -5.41
CA PRO A 158 4.36 6.34 -4.71
C PRO A 158 3.38 7.30 -4.03
N ALA A 159 3.73 7.85 -2.86
CA ALA A 159 2.82 8.72 -2.11
C ALA A 159 2.41 9.98 -2.89
N ARG A 160 3.26 10.45 -3.82
CA ARG A 160 2.96 11.57 -4.74
C ARG A 160 1.77 11.31 -5.67
N ALA A 161 1.40 10.05 -5.91
CA ALA A 161 0.22 9.68 -6.70
C ALA A 161 -1.10 9.94 -5.96
N PHE A 162 -1.03 10.43 -4.71
CA PHE A 162 -2.20 10.66 -3.86
C PHE A 162 -2.25 12.10 -3.37
N THR A 163 -3.46 12.51 -3.02
CA THR A 163 -3.81 13.77 -2.37
C THR A 163 -4.80 13.47 -1.24
N VAL A 164 -5.28 14.50 -0.57
CA VAL A 164 -6.31 14.40 0.47
C VAL A 164 -7.45 15.35 0.16
N ALA A 165 -8.66 14.99 0.58
CA ALA A 165 -9.81 15.87 0.40
C ALA A 165 -9.63 17.17 1.20
N MET A 166 -9.92 18.33 0.61
CA MET A 166 -9.75 19.64 1.27
C MET A 166 -10.60 19.77 2.55
N THR A 167 -11.74 19.09 2.60
CA THR A 167 -12.63 19.11 3.77
C THR A 167 -12.26 18.07 4.83
N ASN A 168 -11.43 17.08 4.48
CA ASN A 168 -11.07 15.99 5.37
C ASN A 168 -9.70 15.42 4.99
N HIS A 169 -8.65 15.85 5.68
CA HIS A 169 -7.28 15.41 5.39
C HIS A 169 -7.02 13.94 5.72
N ASP A 170 -7.96 13.25 6.40
CA ASP A 170 -7.89 11.80 6.61
C ASP A 170 -8.41 10.98 5.42
N ASP A 171 -9.06 11.63 4.44
CA ASP A 171 -9.59 11.01 3.23
C ASP A 171 -8.56 11.05 2.09
N ILE A 172 -7.75 10.00 2.01
CA ILE A 172 -6.71 9.82 0.98
C ILE A 172 -7.36 9.45 -0.34
N ARG A 173 -7.00 10.18 -1.40
CA ARG A 173 -7.58 10.08 -2.73
C ARG A 173 -6.49 10.02 -3.79
N LEU A 174 -6.82 9.45 -4.95
CA LEU A 174 -5.92 9.37 -6.09
C LEU A 174 -5.77 10.77 -6.71
N ASN A 175 -4.53 11.23 -6.90
CA ASN A 175 -4.27 12.52 -7.51
C ASN A 175 -4.33 12.42 -9.04
N THR A 176 -5.53 12.44 -9.59
CA THR A 176 -5.74 12.32 -11.05
C THR A 176 -5.41 13.60 -11.83
N GLY A 177 -5.09 14.71 -11.14
CA GLY A 177 -4.84 16.01 -11.75
C GLY A 177 -6.05 16.69 -12.39
N THR A 178 -7.22 16.04 -12.38
CA THR A 178 -8.46 16.55 -12.99
C THR A 178 -9.45 17.15 -11.99
N SER A 179 -9.35 16.72 -10.73
CA SER A 179 -10.19 17.16 -9.60
C SER A 179 -9.30 17.76 -8.52
N ALA A 180 -9.73 18.88 -7.93
CA ALA A 180 -9.01 19.52 -6.83
C ALA A 180 -8.92 18.64 -5.57
N ASP A 181 -9.95 17.81 -5.33
CA ASP A 181 -9.96 16.86 -4.22
C ASP A 181 -9.41 15.46 -4.62
N GLY A 182 -8.98 15.26 -5.86
CA GLY A 182 -8.66 13.93 -6.39
C GLY A 182 -9.87 13.02 -6.56
N GLU A 183 -9.63 11.73 -6.81
CA GLU A 183 -10.64 10.69 -6.98
C GLU A 183 -10.65 9.72 -5.79
N PRO A 184 -11.84 9.33 -5.26
CA PRO A 184 -11.95 8.28 -4.24
C PRO A 184 -11.32 6.96 -4.69
N LEU A 185 -10.61 6.31 -3.77
CA LEU A 185 -10.04 4.99 -4.02
C LEU A 185 -11.16 3.94 -4.14
N TRP A 186 -11.06 3.04 -5.12
CA TRP A 186 -12.04 1.98 -5.31
C TRP A 186 -12.18 1.09 -4.07
N GLU A 187 -13.42 0.77 -3.71
CA GLU A 187 -13.70 -0.13 -2.60
C GLU A 187 -13.10 -1.52 -2.88
N THR A 188 -12.37 -2.08 -1.91
CA THR A 188 -11.60 -3.33 -2.04
C THR A 188 -10.48 -3.35 -3.08
N GLY A 189 -10.26 -2.28 -3.84
CA GLY A 189 -9.15 -2.15 -4.79
C GLY A 189 -7.82 -1.76 -4.15
N TRP A 190 -7.83 -1.31 -2.89
CA TRP A 190 -6.67 -0.73 -2.22
C TRP A 190 -6.51 -1.20 -0.79
N ILE A 191 -5.26 -1.32 -0.37
CA ILE A 191 -4.84 -1.40 1.03
C ILE A 191 -4.23 -0.05 1.37
N VAL A 192 -4.83 0.65 2.34
CA VAL A 192 -4.36 1.96 2.79
C VAL A 192 -3.88 1.86 4.24
N HIS A 193 -2.56 1.93 4.43
CA HIS A 193 -1.98 2.05 5.76
C HIS A 193 -1.80 3.53 6.09
N ARG A 194 -2.54 4.03 7.09
CA ARG A 194 -2.32 5.34 7.71
C ARG A 194 -1.47 5.18 8.97
N HIS A 195 -0.26 5.72 8.96
CA HIS A 195 0.65 5.65 10.08
C HIS A 195 0.43 6.84 11.02
N ARG A 196 0.11 6.56 12.28
CA ARG A 196 -0.01 7.58 13.32
C ARG A 196 1.37 7.93 13.86
N ALA A 197 2.03 8.90 13.22
CA ALA A 197 3.38 9.34 13.58
C ALA A 197 3.45 10.17 14.88
N LYS A 198 2.33 10.75 15.34
CA LYS A 198 2.21 11.40 16.65
C LYS A 198 1.19 10.67 17.51
N SER A 199 1.54 10.39 18.77
CA SER A 199 0.56 10.07 19.82
C SER A 199 -0.08 11.38 20.27
N GLY A 200 -1.19 11.75 19.64
CA GLY A 200 -1.98 12.93 19.96
C GLY A 200 -3.37 12.77 19.37
#